data_AF-A0A2S9YF76-F1
#
_entry.id   AF-A0A2S9YF76-F1
#
_cell.length_a   1.000
_cell.length_b   1.000
_cell.length_c   1.000
_cell.angle_alpha   90.00
_cell.angle_beta   90.00
_cell.angle_gamma   90.00
#
_symmetry.space_group_name_H-M   'P 1'
#
loop_
_entity.id
_entity.type
_entity.pdbx_description
1 polymer ?
#
loop_
_entity_poly.entity_id
_entity_poly.type
_entity_poly.pdbx_seq_one_letter_code
_entity_poly.pdbx_strand_id
1 'polypeptide(L)'
;MSAPCLSIPREQWPHHPHFPDQVLLLGSHANFLRLSSYLIRAAEAGEDRGGIASSYLSWIAGMRSHEAYEERKLYPYLARRWGVNFDVACAGHELLHRLHDDVVLALSPTTEDRAATPPLAAALRRHDAALAEHLELEEDLVIPCLLALEPEEFHIYTMSSLPALLAQLDT
;
A
#
# COMPACT_ATOMS: atom_id res chain seq x y z
N MET A 1 3.18 -25.24 16.43
CA MET A 1 1.80 -25.43 15.97
C MET A 1 1.61 -24.46 14.82
N SER A 2 1.41 -24.94 13.60
CA SER A 2 1.18 -24.06 12.44
C SER A 2 -0.19 -23.40 12.61
N ALA A 3 -0.25 -22.08 12.57
CA ALA A 3 -1.51 -21.34 12.58
C ALA A 3 -2.37 -21.80 11.38
N PRO A 4 -3.70 -21.90 11.53
CA PRO A 4 -4.56 -22.17 10.39
C PRO A 4 -4.33 -21.08 9.35
N CYS A 5 -4.06 -21.51 8.12
CA CYS A 5 -4.02 -20.63 6.96
C CYS A 5 -5.40 -19.97 6.87
N LEU A 6 -5.51 -18.72 7.34
CA LEU A 6 -6.67 -17.87 7.12
C LEU A 6 -6.68 -17.54 5.63
N SER A 7 -7.11 -18.49 4.80
CA SER A 7 -7.32 -18.25 3.38
C SER A 7 -8.81 -18.18 3.16
N ILE A 8 -9.33 -16.95 3.24
CA ILE A 8 -10.65 -16.61 2.71
C ILE A 8 -10.40 -16.20 1.26
N PRO A 9 -10.97 -16.89 0.25
CA PRO A 9 -10.79 -16.51 -1.15
C PRO A 9 -11.28 -15.08 -1.42
N ARG A 10 -10.57 -14.33 -2.27
CA ARG A 10 -10.88 -12.91 -2.59
C ARG A 10 -12.32 -12.69 -3.02
N GLU A 11 -12.87 -13.63 -3.79
CA GLU A 11 -14.26 -13.58 -4.26
C GLU A 11 -15.30 -13.66 -3.13
N GLN A 12 -14.91 -14.14 -1.95
CA GLN A 12 -15.77 -14.25 -0.78
C GLN A 12 -15.67 -13.02 0.13
N TRP A 13 -14.62 -12.19 0.00
CA TRP A 13 -14.43 -11.02 0.85
C TRP A 13 -15.63 -10.08 0.83
N PRO A 14 -16.25 -9.71 -0.32
CA PRO A 14 -17.39 -8.78 -0.33
C PRO A 14 -18.62 -9.26 0.43
N HIS A 15 -18.71 -10.57 0.71
CA HIS A 15 -19.80 -11.19 1.45
C HIS A 15 -19.48 -11.39 2.93
N HIS A 16 -18.25 -11.11 3.36
CA HIS A 16 -17.84 -11.24 4.75
C HIS A 16 -18.48 -10.13 5.61
N PRO A 17 -19.06 -10.46 6.79
CA PRO A 17 -19.68 -9.47 7.66
C PRO A 17 -18.80 -8.26 8.01
N HIS A 18 -17.49 -8.47 8.13
CA HIS A 18 -16.50 -7.45 8.48
C HIS A 18 -15.82 -6.76 7.28
N PHE A 19 -16.23 -7.10 6.05
CA PHE A 19 -15.67 -6.48 4.85
C PHE A 19 -15.91 -4.97 4.73
N PRO A 20 -17.09 -4.43 5.10
CA PRO A 20 -17.33 -2.98 5.05
C PRO A 20 -16.30 -2.17 5.83
N ASP A 21 -15.74 -2.72 6.90
CA ASP A 21 -14.73 -2.07 7.72
C ASP A 21 -13.34 -2.03 7.05
N GLN A 22 -13.10 -2.89 6.06
CA GLN A 22 -11.84 -2.96 5.30
C GLN A 22 -11.83 -2.06 4.06
N VAL A 23 -12.97 -1.45 3.72
CA VAL A 23 -13.13 -0.60 2.52
C VAL A 23 -12.19 0.60 2.54
N LEU A 24 -11.77 1.08 3.71
CA LEU A 24 -10.80 2.18 3.80
C LEU A 24 -9.41 1.76 3.33
N LEU A 25 -8.96 0.54 3.66
CA LEU A 25 -7.67 0.01 3.22
C LEU A 25 -7.70 -0.27 1.71
N LEU A 26 -8.66 -1.09 1.26
CA LEU A 26 -8.84 -1.43 -0.15
C LEU A 26 -9.15 -0.21 -1.01
N GLY A 27 -9.89 0.77 -0.48
CA GLY A 27 -10.17 2.03 -1.14
C GLY A 27 -8.92 2.90 -1.31
N SER A 28 -8.02 2.87 -0.32
CA SER A 28 -6.71 3.54 -0.42
C SER A 28 -5.83 2.89 -1.50
N HIS A 29 -5.75 1.56 -1.51
CA HIS A 29 -5.01 0.80 -2.54
C HIS A 29 -5.53 1.09 -3.95
N ALA A 30 -6.85 1.01 -4.15
CA ALA A 30 -7.49 1.33 -5.41
C ALA A 30 -7.26 2.80 -5.84
N ASN A 31 -7.18 3.73 -4.88
CA ASN A 31 -6.84 5.11 -5.16
C ASN A 31 -5.37 5.27 -5.59
N PHE A 32 -4.43 4.56 -4.97
CA PHE A 32 -3.02 4.60 -5.35
C PHE A 32 -2.81 4.09 -6.78
N LEU A 33 -3.42 2.97 -7.16
CA LEU A 33 -3.36 2.45 -8.54
C LEU A 33 -3.98 3.42 -9.54
N ARG A 34 -5.11 4.04 -9.20
CA ARG A 34 -5.77 5.03 -10.07
C ARG A 34 -4.88 6.26 -10.31
N LEU A 35 -4.25 6.79 -9.26
CA LEU A 35 -3.35 7.94 -9.36
C LEU A 35 -2.08 7.58 -10.15
N SER A 36 -1.49 6.42 -9.89
CA SER A 36 -0.34 5.90 -10.64
C SER A 36 -0.65 5.81 -12.14
N SER A 37 -1.78 5.19 -12.50
CA SER A 37 -2.26 5.10 -13.88
C SER A 37 -2.52 6.47 -14.53
N TYR A 38 -3.03 7.44 -13.76
CA TYR A 38 -3.21 8.81 -14.25
C TYR A 38 -1.87 9.47 -14.59
N LEU A 39 -0.87 9.36 -13.71
CA LEU A 39 0.44 9.96 -13.90
C LEU A 39 1.18 9.36 -15.11
N ILE A 40 1.03 8.06 -15.35
CA ILE A 40 1.56 7.41 -16.56
C ILE A 40 0.95 8.04 -17.81
N ARG A 41 -0.39 8.14 -17.88
CA ARG A 41 -1.07 8.72 -19.04
C ARG A 41 -0.68 10.18 -19.27
N ALA A 42 -0.59 10.98 -18.21
CA ALA A 42 -0.14 12.37 -18.30
C ALA A 42 1.29 12.45 -18.85
N ALA A 43 2.19 11.59 -18.38
CA ALA A 43 3.56 11.54 -18.87
C ALA A 43 3.65 11.08 -20.34
N GLU A 44 2.84 10.09 -20.74
CA GLU A 44 2.77 9.61 -22.13
C GLU A 44 2.16 10.65 -23.09
N ALA A 45 1.24 11.47 -22.61
CA ALA A 45 0.66 12.57 -23.36
C ALA A 45 1.59 13.80 -23.48
N GLY A 46 2.76 13.76 -22.84
CA GLY A 46 3.72 14.87 -22.86
C GLY A 46 3.24 16.07 -22.03
N GLU A 47 2.39 15.85 -21.01
CA GLU A 47 1.92 16.92 -20.13
C GLU A 47 3.08 17.61 -19.38
N ASP A 48 2.77 18.74 -18.74
CA ASP A 48 3.75 19.51 -17.98
C ASP A 48 4.33 18.69 -16.82
N ARG A 49 5.66 18.57 -16.82
CA ARG A 49 6.41 17.80 -15.83
C ARG A 49 6.27 18.36 -14.41
N GLY A 50 6.11 19.67 -14.27
CA GLY A 50 5.90 20.31 -12.97
C GLY A 50 4.57 19.90 -12.34
N GLY A 51 3.50 19.87 -13.14
CA GLY A 51 2.19 19.36 -12.74
C GLY A 51 2.23 17.87 -12.33
N ILE A 52 2.92 17.05 -13.13
CA ILE A 52 3.15 15.63 -12.81
C ILE A 52 3.95 15.50 -11.51
N ALA A 53 5.03 16.26 -11.34
CA ALA A 53 5.86 16.22 -10.14
C ALA A 53 5.06 16.58 -8.88
N SER A 54 4.27 17.65 -8.92
CA SER A 54 3.44 18.06 -7.79
C SER A 54 2.43 16.98 -7.40
N SER A 55 1.76 16.41 -8.40
CA SER A 55 0.78 15.34 -8.19
C SER A 55 1.43 14.07 -7.64
N TYR A 56 2.57 13.66 -8.22
CA TYR A 56 3.34 12.49 -7.80
C TYR A 56 3.84 12.63 -6.36
N LEU A 57 4.46 13.76 -5.99
CA LEU A 57 5.01 13.96 -4.65
C LEU A 57 3.92 14.00 -3.58
N SER A 58 2.77 14.62 -3.86
CA SER A 58 1.61 14.59 -2.95
C SER A 58 1.08 13.17 -2.77
N TRP A 59 1.01 12.38 -3.85
CA TRP A 59 0.56 11.01 -3.80
C TRP A 59 1.52 10.11 -3.00
N ILE A 60 2.83 10.21 -3.26
CA ILE A 60 3.86 9.44 -2.54
C ILE A 60 3.86 9.78 -1.05
N ALA A 61 3.68 11.05 -0.65
CA ALA A 61 3.57 11.40 0.77
C ALA A 61 2.40 10.67 1.46
N GLY A 62 1.28 10.50 0.77
CA GLY A 62 0.14 9.70 1.24
C GLY A 62 0.50 8.23 1.40
N MET A 63 1.18 7.63 0.40
CA MET A 63 1.65 6.25 0.48
C MET A 63 2.61 6.04 1.66
N ARG A 64 3.57 6.95 1.89
CA ARG A 64 4.50 6.81 3.03
C ARG A 64 3.82 6.85 4.39
N SER A 65 2.73 7.61 4.51
CA SER A 65 1.94 7.60 5.74
C SER A 65 1.18 6.28 5.95
N HIS A 66 0.76 5.64 4.87
CA HIS A 66 0.07 4.35 4.87
C HIS A 66 1.05 3.21 5.20
N GLU A 67 2.19 3.13 4.51
CA GLU A 67 3.29 2.21 4.80
C GLU A 67 3.74 2.30 6.27
N ALA A 68 3.86 3.53 6.79
CA ALA A 68 4.23 3.75 8.18
C ALA A 68 3.17 3.26 9.18
N TYR A 69 1.88 3.33 8.82
CA TYR A 69 0.81 2.75 9.64
C TYR A 69 0.89 1.22 9.64
N GLU A 70 1.14 0.62 8.47
CA GLU A 70 1.31 -0.81 8.32
C GLU A 70 2.44 -1.34 9.19
N GLU A 71 3.65 -0.83 8.98
CA GLU A 71 4.85 -1.31 9.64
C GLU A 71 4.85 -1.04 11.15
N ARG A 72 4.19 0.03 11.60
CA ARG A 72 4.22 0.43 13.02
C ARG A 72 3.04 -0.07 13.84
N LYS A 73 1.96 -0.56 13.20
CA LYS A 73 0.77 -1.02 13.92
C LYS A 73 0.18 -2.29 13.32
N LEU A 74 -0.20 -2.26 12.04
CA LEU A 74 -0.95 -3.37 11.43
C LEU A 74 -0.13 -4.66 11.39
N TYR A 75 1.03 -4.66 10.73
CA TYR A 75 1.85 -5.87 10.57
C TYR A 75 2.31 -6.42 11.92
N PRO A 76 2.83 -5.62 12.88
CA PRO A 76 3.23 -6.17 14.17
C PRO A 76 2.08 -6.80 14.95
N TYR A 77 0.88 -6.21 14.90
CA TYR A 77 -0.30 -6.76 15.56
C TYR A 77 -0.74 -8.08 14.91
N LEU A 78 -0.89 -8.10 13.58
CA LEU A 78 -1.30 -9.31 12.85
C LEU A 78 -0.27 -10.43 12.97
N ALA A 79 1.03 -10.10 12.90
CA ALA A 79 2.12 -11.05 13.10
C ALA A 79 2.05 -11.68 14.48
N ARG A 80 1.79 -10.89 15.53
CA ARG A 80 1.64 -11.43 16.90
C ARG A 80 0.37 -12.30 17.02
N ARG A 81 -0.74 -11.83 16.48
CA ARG A 81 -2.07 -12.45 16.64
C ARG A 81 -2.21 -13.76 15.88
N TRP A 82 -1.61 -13.85 14.70
CA TRP A 82 -1.81 -14.96 13.76
C TRP A 82 -0.51 -15.67 13.35
N GLY A 83 0.66 -15.18 13.76
CA GLY A 83 1.95 -15.77 13.38
C GLY A 83 2.34 -15.56 11.92
N VAL A 84 1.76 -14.56 11.25
CA VAL A 84 2.06 -14.22 9.84
C VAL A 84 3.39 -13.45 9.76
N ASN A 85 4.18 -13.74 8.74
CA ASN A 85 5.42 -13.02 8.45
C ASN A 85 5.15 -11.97 7.35
N PHE A 86 5.56 -10.72 7.60
CA PHE A 86 5.38 -9.58 6.68
C PHE A 86 6.70 -9.09 6.05
N ASP A 87 7.80 -9.81 6.19
CA ASP A 87 9.12 -9.44 5.64
C ASP A 87 9.04 -9.20 4.12
N VAL A 88 8.24 -9.99 3.41
CA VAL A 88 8.03 -9.83 1.96
C VAL A 88 7.23 -8.56 1.63
N ALA A 89 6.23 -8.21 2.45
CA ALA A 89 5.49 -6.96 2.29
C ALA A 89 6.40 -5.74 2.52
N CYS A 90 7.20 -5.77 3.59
CA CYS A 90 8.22 -4.74 3.87
C CYS A 90 9.26 -4.62 2.74
N ALA A 91 9.72 -5.75 2.18
CA ALA A 91 10.63 -5.73 1.03
C ALA A 91 9.97 -5.10 -0.22
N GLY A 92 8.65 -5.22 -0.35
CA GLY A 92 7.84 -4.51 -1.34
C GLY A 92 7.90 -2.99 -1.17
N HIS A 93 7.74 -2.49 0.06
CA HIS A 93 7.95 -1.06 0.36
C HIS A 93 9.35 -0.61 -0.05
N GLU A 94 10.39 -1.33 0.36
CA GLU A 94 11.77 -0.99 0.00
C GLU A 94 11.99 -0.95 -1.53
N LEU A 95 11.37 -1.84 -2.29
CA LEU A 95 11.40 -1.82 -3.75
C LEU A 95 10.73 -0.56 -4.31
N LEU A 96 9.54 -0.23 -3.81
CA LEU A 96 8.85 1.01 -4.19
C LEU A 96 9.69 2.25 -3.89
N HIS A 97 10.43 2.23 -2.77
CA HIS A 97 11.32 3.35 -2.41
C HIS A 97 12.48 3.50 -3.39
N ARG A 98 13.09 2.41 -3.83
CA ARG A 98 14.14 2.46 -4.86
C ARG A 98 13.59 2.93 -6.21
N LEU A 99 12.39 2.48 -6.59
CA LEU A 99 11.75 2.91 -7.85
C LEU A 99 11.27 4.36 -7.79
N HIS A 100 10.95 4.87 -6.61
CA HIS A 100 10.68 6.28 -6.39
C HIS A 100 11.90 7.14 -6.75
N ASP A 101 13.11 6.73 -6.37
CA ASP A 101 14.34 7.47 -6.72
C ASP A 101 14.51 7.60 -8.24
N ASP A 102 14.19 6.54 -8.99
CA ASP A 102 14.19 6.57 -10.47
C ASP A 102 13.18 7.58 -11.03
N VAL A 103 11.98 7.68 -10.43
CA VAL A 103 10.97 8.65 -10.84
C VAL A 103 11.44 10.08 -10.53
N VAL A 104 11.97 10.33 -9.34
CA VAL A 104 12.49 11.65 -8.95
C VAL A 104 13.65 12.08 -9.86
N LEU A 105 14.53 11.15 -10.21
CA LEU A 105 15.60 11.41 -11.17
C LEU A 105 15.01 11.79 -12.54
N ALA A 106 13.98 11.09 -13.02
CA ALA A 106 13.34 11.38 -14.30
C ALA A 106 12.49 12.66 -14.29
N LEU A 107 12.02 13.09 -13.12
CA LEU A 107 11.33 14.37 -12.92
C LEU A 107 12.31 15.57 -12.94
N SER A 108 13.60 15.33 -12.68
CA SER A 108 14.59 16.39 -12.63
C SER A 108 14.74 17.10 -13.98
N PRO A 109 14.85 18.45 -14.00
CA PRO A 109 15.01 19.20 -15.23
C PRO A 109 16.39 18.93 -15.82
N THR A 110 16.42 18.36 -17.03
CA THR A 110 17.66 18.16 -17.81
C THR A 110 17.83 19.22 -18.90
N THR A 111 16.78 19.97 -19.22
CA THR A 111 16.73 21.03 -20.25
C THR A 111 15.66 22.07 -19.86
N GLU A 112 15.55 23.17 -20.62
CA GLU A 112 14.44 24.14 -20.49
C GLU A 112 13.07 23.57 -20.89
N ASP A 113 13.03 22.36 -21.49
CA ASP A 113 11.79 21.70 -21.89
C ASP A 113 11.00 21.23 -20.66
N ARG A 114 9.75 21.70 -20.58
CA ARG A 114 8.81 21.39 -19.50
C ARG A 114 7.96 20.16 -19.76
N ALA A 115 7.94 19.64 -20.99
CA ALA A 115 7.18 18.45 -21.31
C ALA A 115 7.71 17.22 -20.55
N ALA A 116 6.81 16.29 -20.25
CA ALA A 116 7.18 14.96 -19.78
C ALA A 116 8.03 14.23 -20.82
N THR A 117 8.97 13.42 -20.35
CA THR A 117 9.92 12.71 -21.21
C THR A 117 9.60 11.21 -21.27
N PRO A 118 9.97 10.50 -22.35
CA PRO A 118 9.81 9.05 -22.40
C PRO A 118 10.46 8.30 -21.21
N PRO A 119 11.64 8.71 -20.69
CA PRO A 119 12.18 8.17 -19.45
C PRO A 119 11.28 8.33 -18.22
N LEU A 120 10.57 9.46 -18.06
CA LEU A 120 9.64 9.66 -16.96
C LEU A 120 8.46 8.68 -17.04
N ALA A 121 7.84 8.55 -18.22
CA ALA A 121 6.77 7.56 -18.41
C ALA A 121 7.25 6.12 -18.13
N ALA A 122 8.49 5.78 -18.53
CA ALA A 122 9.08 4.47 -18.26
C ALA A 122 9.36 4.24 -16.76
N ALA A 123 9.81 5.25 -16.02
CA ALA A 123 10.01 5.16 -14.57
C ALA A 123 8.67 4.97 -13.85
N LEU A 124 7.64 5.75 -14.21
CA LEU A 124 6.30 5.63 -13.65
C LEU A 124 5.69 4.24 -13.90
N ARG A 125 5.83 3.68 -15.10
CA ARG A 125 5.35 2.31 -15.40
C ARG A 125 6.03 1.23 -14.56
N ARG A 126 7.34 1.36 -14.30
CA ARG A 126 8.05 0.40 -13.44
C ARG A 126 7.57 0.49 -11.99
N HIS A 127 7.37 1.71 -11.49
CA HIS A 127 6.81 1.94 -10.17
C HIS A 127 5.38 1.40 -10.05
N ASP A 128 4.53 1.62 -11.06
CA ASP A 128 3.15 1.14 -11.12
C ASP A 128 3.06 -0.40 -11.10
N ALA A 129 3.88 -1.08 -11.88
CA ALA A 129 3.92 -2.55 -11.90
C ALA A 129 4.30 -3.11 -10.52
N ALA A 130 5.35 -2.57 -9.90
CA ALA A 130 5.76 -2.98 -8.55
C ALA A 130 4.69 -2.65 -7.50
N LEU A 131 3.97 -1.54 -7.64
CA LEU A 131 2.87 -1.17 -6.76
C LEU A 131 1.72 -2.17 -6.86
N ALA A 132 1.31 -2.53 -8.08
CA ALA A 132 0.24 -3.50 -8.29
C ALA A 132 0.58 -4.86 -7.67
N GLU A 133 1.80 -5.38 -7.92
CA GLU A 133 2.27 -6.64 -7.34
C GLU A 133 2.34 -6.58 -5.80
N HIS A 134 2.82 -5.47 -5.26
CA HIS A 134 2.93 -5.28 -3.82
C HIS A 134 1.55 -5.23 -3.14
N LEU A 135 0.61 -4.44 -3.66
CA LEU A 135 -0.73 -4.31 -3.08
C LEU A 135 -1.51 -5.63 -3.18
N GLU A 136 -1.35 -6.39 -4.27
CA GLU A 136 -1.95 -7.73 -4.40
C GLU A 136 -1.43 -8.66 -3.29
N LEU A 137 -0.10 -8.76 -3.15
CA LEU A 137 0.52 -9.57 -2.10
C LEU A 137 0.09 -9.13 -0.70
N GLU A 138 0.07 -7.83 -0.44
CA GLU A 138 -0.31 -7.30 0.86
C GLU A 138 -1.77 -7.63 1.18
N GLU A 139 -2.69 -7.38 0.24
CA GLU A 139 -4.11 -7.67 0.43
C GLU A 139 -4.33 -9.16 0.74
N ASP A 140 -3.60 -10.07 0.08
CA ASP A 140 -3.68 -11.51 0.34
C ASP A 140 -3.20 -11.91 1.74
N LEU A 141 -2.24 -11.17 2.30
CA LEU A 141 -1.73 -11.40 3.65
C LEU A 141 -2.61 -10.77 4.72
N VAL A 142 -3.06 -9.54 4.48
CA VAL A 142 -3.68 -8.66 5.48
C VAL A 142 -5.18 -8.90 5.58
N ILE A 143 -5.90 -8.91 4.46
CA ILE A 143 -7.36 -8.87 4.48
C ILE A 143 -7.95 -10.11 5.16
N PRO A 144 -7.50 -11.35 4.89
CA PRO A 144 -8.03 -12.50 5.60
C PRO A 144 -7.81 -12.43 7.12
N CYS A 145 -6.68 -11.86 7.56
CA CYS A 145 -6.40 -11.68 8.99
C CYS A 145 -7.34 -10.66 9.64
N LEU A 146 -7.66 -9.56 8.93
CA LEU A 146 -8.58 -8.54 9.42
C LEU A 146 -10.04 -9.03 9.42
N LEU A 147 -10.44 -9.76 8.38
CA LEU A 147 -11.77 -10.37 8.31
C LEU A 147 -12.00 -11.37 9.45
N ALA A 148 -10.96 -12.10 9.85
CA ALA A 148 -11.03 -13.08 10.92
C ALA A 148 -11.10 -12.48 12.33
N LEU A 149 -10.95 -11.15 12.50
CA LEU A 149 -11.16 -10.49 13.78
C LEU A 149 -12.66 -10.42 14.08
N GLU A 150 -13.05 -10.72 15.31
CA GLU A 150 -14.42 -10.47 15.77
C GLU A 150 -14.72 -8.96 15.79
N PRO A 151 -15.98 -8.50 15.66
CA PRO A 151 -16.30 -7.07 15.60
C PRO A 151 -15.75 -6.25 16.77
N GLU A 152 -15.81 -6.80 17.98
CA GLU A 152 -15.26 -6.15 19.18
C GLU A 152 -13.73 -6.10 19.15
N GLU A 153 -13.08 -7.18 18.70
CA GLU A 153 -11.62 -7.23 18.54
C GLU A 153 -11.17 -6.20 17.48
N PHE A 154 -11.88 -6.10 16.35
CA PHE A 154 -11.60 -5.11 15.31
C PHE A 154 -11.80 -3.67 15.81
N HIS A 155 -12.85 -3.43 16.62
CA HIS A 155 -13.06 -2.13 17.25
C HIS A 155 -11.90 -1.76 18.19
N ILE A 156 -11.49 -2.69 19.06
CA ILE A 156 -10.36 -2.49 19.98
C ILE A 156 -9.07 -2.24 19.20
N TYR A 157 -8.81 -3.02 18.15
CA TYR A 157 -7.69 -2.83 17.23
C TYR A 157 -7.65 -1.40 16.68
N THR A 158 -8.79 -0.91 16.19
CA THR A 158 -8.90 0.42 15.59
C THR A 158 -8.61 1.52 16.62
N MET A 159 -9.16 1.40 17.82
CA MET A 159 -9.13 2.45 18.84
C MET A 159 -7.86 2.45 19.70
N SER A 160 -7.12 1.35 19.75
CA SER A 160 -5.98 1.19 20.67
C SER A 160 -4.63 1.45 20.02
N SER A 161 -3.62 1.76 20.84
CA SER A 161 -2.22 1.80 20.41
C SER A 161 -1.63 0.39 20.30
N LEU A 162 -0.58 0.21 19.50
CA LEU A 162 0.09 -1.10 19.39
C LEU A 162 0.54 -1.65 20.75
N PRO A 163 1.19 -0.89 21.66
CA PRO A 163 1.56 -1.44 22.98
C PRO A 163 0.38 -1.97 23.80
N ALA A 164 -0.78 -1.28 23.76
CA ALA A 164 -1.98 -1.72 24.45
C ALA A 164 -2.54 -3.02 23.84
N LEU A 165 -2.51 -3.14 22.51
CA LEU A 165 -2.95 -4.35 21.81
C LEU A 165 -2.05 -5.54 22.13
N LEU A 166 -0.73 -5.35 22.09
CA LEU A 166 0.21 -6.43 22.39
C LEU A 166 0.09 -6.91 23.84
N ALA A 167 -0.12 -6.00 24.80
CA ALA A 167 -0.32 -6.37 26.19
C ALA A 167 -1.57 -7.26 26.41
N GLN A 168 -2.64 -7.06 25.63
CA GLN A 168 -3.86 -7.88 25.73
C GLN A 168 -3.64 -9.29 25.19
N LEU A 169 -2.79 -9.47 24.17
CA LEU A 169 -2.50 -10.79 23.58
C LEU A 169 -1.59 -11.66 24.47
N ASP A 170 -0.87 -11.04 25.40
CA ASP A 170 0.03 -11.74 26.32
C ASP A 170 -0.68 -12.20 27.63
N THR A 171 -1.99 -11.92 27.77
CA THR A 171 -2.86 -12.31 28.90
C THR A 171 -3.70 -13.54 28.60
#